data_AF-A0A2T6D4N2-F1
#
_entry.id   AF-A0A2T6D4N2-F1
#
_cell.length_a   1.000
_cell.length_b   1.000
_cell.length_c   1.000
_cell.angle_alpha   90.00
_cell.angle_beta   90.00
_cell.angle_gamma   90.00
#
_symmetry.space_group_name_H-M   'P 1'
#
loop_
_entity.id
_entity.type
_entity.pdbx_description
1 polymer ?
#
loop_
_entity_poly.entity_id
_entity_poly.type
_entity_poly.pdbx_seq_one_letter_code
_entity_poly.pdbx_strand_id
1 'polypeptide(L)'
;MPPSPSFVKRLFTLDKAWKVVLLLLFVFCAGGFCGAAIVGRIVQNAAQRALNPALQTDLVLSRLKSQLKLSDQQIGEIRPILAKMLGNLQRTLDDTREKSRAEIGSGLLELNEKLTPEQQEALMKRLQTWQKRVQAFRDRVSPGP
;
A
#
# COMPACT_ATOMS: atom_id res chain seq x y z
N MET A 1 15.13 -22.57 -61.22
CA MET A 1 15.40 -23.31 -59.97
C MET A 1 14.29 -23.01 -58.98
N PRO A 2 13.42 -23.97 -58.64
CA PRO A 2 12.38 -23.77 -57.62
C PRO A 2 13.01 -23.69 -56.22
N PRO A 3 12.52 -22.82 -55.33
CA PRO A 3 13.04 -22.72 -53.97
C PRO A 3 12.72 -23.98 -53.16
N SER A 4 13.69 -24.38 -52.33
CA SER A 4 13.62 -25.56 -51.46
C SER A 4 12.43 -25.50 -50.47
N PRO A 5 11.70 -26.62 -50.28
CA PRO A 5 10.48 -26.70 -49.45
C PRO A 5 10.72 -26.47 -47.94
N SER A 6 11.97 -26.38 -47.49
CA SER A 6 12.30 -26.09 -46.08
C SER A 6 12.17 -24.60 -45.71
N PHE A 7 12.24 -23.70 -46.68
CA PHE A 7 12.18 -22.25 -46.43
C PHE A 7 10.76 -21.76 -46.15
N VAL A 8 9.77 -22.33 -46.86
CA VAL A 8 8.35 -22.00 -46.71
C VAL A 8 7.82 -22.44 -45.34
N LYS A 9 8.24 -23.61 -44.84
CA LYS A 9 7.85 -24.09 -43.49
C LYS A 9 8.33 -23.16 -42.36
N ARG A 10 9.54 -22.58 -42.46
CA ARG A 10 10.06 -21.66 -41.44
C ARG A 10 9.33 -20.32 -41.41
N LEU A 11 8.94 -19.80 -42.58
CA LEU A 11 8.20 -18.54 -42.67
C LEU A 11 6.78 -18.67 -42.05
N PHE A 12 6.08 -19.77 -42.32
CA PHE A 12 4.74 -20.02 -41.75
C PHE A 12 4.76 -20.28 -40.23
N THR A 13 5.87 -20.80 -39.69
CA THR A 13 6.03 -20.96 -38.22
C THR A 13 6.34 -19.66 -37.51
N LEU A 14 7.07 -18.72 -38.13
CA LEU A 14 7.35 -17.39 -37.58
C LEU A 14 6.06 -16.56 -37.44
N ASP A 15 5.19 -16.64 -38.44
CA ASP A 15 3.89 -15.93 -38.47
C ASP A 15 2.90 -16.45 -37.41
N LYS A 16 2.95 -17.75 -37.12
CA LYS A 16 2.14 -18.38 -36.04
C LYS A 16 2.75 -18.19 -34.66
N ALA A 17 4.07 -18.28 -34.52
CA ALA A 17 4.75 -18.15 -33.23
C ALA A 17 4.57 -16.75 -32.62
N TRP A 18 4.65 -15.69 -33.44
CA TRP A 18 4.41 -14.31 -33.00
C TRP A 18 2.99 -14.12 -32.42
N LYS A 19 1.98 -14.74 -33.04
CA LYS A 19 0.58 -14.71 -32.55
C LYS A 19 0.43 -15.41 -31.21
N VAL A 20 1.14 -16.53 -30.99
CA VAL A 20 1.14 -17.24 -29.71
C VAL A 20 1.80 -16.40 -28.61
N VAL A 21 2.91 -15.73 -28.91
CA VAL A 21 3.59 -14.83 -27.98
C VAL A 21 2.69 -13.64 -27.61
N LEU A 22 2.01 -13.03 -28.59
CA LEU A 22 1.04 -11.96 -28.34
C LEU A 22 -0.11 -12.42 -27.45
N LEU A 23 -0.63 -13.63 -27.67
CA LEU A 23 -1.72 -14.17 -26.87
C LEU A 23 -1.28 -14.45 -25.42
N LEU A 24 -0.06 -14.96 -25.24
CA LEU A 24 0.57 -15.15 -23.93
C LEU A 24 0.79 -13.82 -23.21
N LEU A 25 1.32 -12.82 -23.90
CA LEU A 25 1.49 -11.47 -23.34
C LEU A 25 0.14 -10.87 -22.96
N PHE A 26 -0.89 -11.04 -23.78
CA PHE A 26 -2.22 -10.54 -23.49
C PHE A 26 -2.80 -11.18 -22.22
N VAL A 27 -2.73 -12.51 -22.10
CA VAL A 27 -3.18 -13.23 -20.90
C VAL A 27 -2.36 -12.82 -19.67
N PHE A 28 -1.05 -12.67 -19.81
CA PHE A 28 -0.19 -12.21 -18.72
C PHE A 28 -0.52 -10.79 -18.27
N CYS A 29 -0.71 -9.86 -19.21
CA CYS A 29 -1.12 -8.50 -18.92
C CYS A 29 -2.50 -8.46 -18.26
N ALA A 30 -3.48 -9.22 -18.79
CA ALA A 30 -4.82 -9.31 -18.20
C ALA A 30 -4.76 -9.88 -16.77
N GLY A 31 -3.97 -10.93 -16.55
CA GLY A 31 -3.73 -11.52 -15.24
C GLY A 31 -3.05 -10.54 -14.27
N GLY A 32 -2.02 -9.82 -14.73
CA GLY A 32 -1.31 -8.81 -13.97
C GLY A 32 -2.20 -7.63 -13.56
N PHE A 33 -3.03 -7.14 -14.47
CA PHE A 33 -4.00 -6.08 -14.18
C PHE A 33 -5.06 -6.53 -13.18
N CYS A 34 -5.63 -7.73 -13.36
CA CYS A 34 -6.60 -8.29 -12.43
C CYS A 34 -5.97 -8.50 -11.03
N GLY A 35 -4.76 -9.06 -10.98
CA GLY A 35 -4.03 -9.27 -9.73
C GLY A 35 -3.73 -7.95 -9.01
N ALA A 36 -3.20 -6.95 -9.71
CA ALA A 36 -2.89 -5.65 -9.15
C ALA A 36 -4.16 -4.93 -8.64
N ALA A 37 -5.28 -5.02 -9.37
CA ALA A 37 -6.54 -4.42 -8.96
C ALA A 37 -7.12 -5.07 -7.69
N ILE A 38 -7.07 -6.40 -7.59
CA ILE A 38 -7.56 -7.14 -6.42
C ILE A 38 -6.69 -6.85 -5.21
N VAL A 39 -5.36 -6.98 -5.34
CA VAL A 39 -4.42 -6.71 -4.24
C VAL A 39 -4.53 -5.26 -3.80
N GLY A 40 -4.63 -4.32 -4.75
CA GLY A 40 -4.83 -2.90 -4.46
C GLY A 40 -6.08 -2.64 -3.60
N ARG A 41 -7.23 -3.24 -3.96
CA ARG A 41 -8.46 -3.13 -3.17
C ARG A 41 -8.33 -3.72 -1.77
N ILE A 42 -7.68 -4.88 -1.62
CA ILE A 42 -7.50 -5.52 -0.32
C ILE A 42 -6.64 -4.64 0.60
N VAL A 43 -5.52 -4.11 0.08
CA VAL A 43 -4.63 -3.22 0.83
C VAL A 43 -5.35 -1.93 1.23
N GLN A 44 -6.14 -1.34 0.33
CA GLN A 44 -6.91 -0.13 0.61
C GLN A 44 -7.96 -0.36 1.71
N ASN A 45 -8.72 -1.45 1.63
CA ASN A 45 -9.70 -1.81 2.66
C ASN A 45 -9.04 -2.12 4.01
N ALA A 46 -7.89 -2.79 4.02
CA ALA A 46 -7.13 -3.05 5.24
C ALA A 46 -6.63 -1.76 5.89
N ALA A 47 -6.17 -0.80 5.09
CA ALA A 47 -5.70 0.49 5.59
C ALA A 47 -6.83 1.37 6.12
N GLN A 48 -7.99 1.42 5.46
CA GLN A 48 -9.16 2.15 5.98
C GLN A 48 -9.66 1.56 7.31
N ARG A 49 -9.66 0.22 7.43
CA ARG A 49 -9.97 -0.46 8.70
C ARG A 49 -8.93 -0.17 9.77
N ALA A 50 -7.66 -0.04 9.40
CA ALA A 50 -6.60 0.35 10.31
C ALA A 50 -6.71 1.82 10.77
N LEU A 51 -7.40 2.69 10.04
CA LEU A 51 -7.56 4.10 10.40
C LEU A 51 -8.80 4.39 11.25
N ASN A 52 -9.79 3.48 11.29
CA ASN A 52 -11.02 3.68 12.05
C ASN A 52 -11.05 2.82 13.33
N PRO A 53 -10.89 3.42 14.53
CA PRO A 53 -10.83 2.67 15.78
C PRO A 53 -12.14 1.93 16.09
N ALA A 54 -13.30 2.39 15.60
CA ALA A 54 -14.56 1.67 15.75
C ALA A 54 -14.57 0.38 14.93
N LEU A 55 -14.09 0.43 13.67
CA LEU A 55 -13.97 -0.76 12.83
C LEU A 55 -12.96 -1.76 13.41
N GLN A 56 -11.85 -1.28 13.97
CA GLN A 56 -10.90 -2.16 14.67
C GLN A 56 -11.53 -2.81 15.90
N THR A 57 -12.31 -2.06 16.69
CA THR A 57 -13.01 -2.60 17.86
C THR A 57 -13.92 -3.74 17.47
N ASP A 58 -14.75 -3.55 16.44
CA ASP A 58 -15.69 -4.59 16.00
C ASP A 58 -14.97 -5.80 15.38
N LEU A 59 -13.83 -5.61 14.68
CA LEU A 59 -13.00 -6.71 14.17
C LEU A 59 -12.39 -7.56 15.29
N VAL A 60 -11.78 -6.91 16.29
CA VAL A 60 -11.20 -7.60 17.45
C VAL A 60 -12.29 -8.31 18.24
N LEU A 61 -13.43 -7.66 18.46
CA LEU A 61 -14.57 -8.23 19.17
C LEU A 61 -15.17 -9.42 18.43
N SER A 62 -15.30 -9.37 17.10
CA SER A 62 -15.74 -10.51 16.30
C SER A 62 -14.80 -11.70 16.41
N ARG A 63 -13.48 -11.46 16.49
CA ARG A 63 -12.48 -12.53 16.67
C ARG A 63 -12.54 -13.12 18.08
N LEU A 64 -12.71 -12.29 19.10
CA LEU A 64 -12.87 -12.74 20.49
C LEU A 64 -14.18 -13.53 20.67
N LYS A 65 -15.28 -13.09 20.04
CA LYS A 65 -16.55 -13.82 20.04
C LYS A 65 -16.38 -15.23 19.49
N SER A 66 -15.70 -15.39 18.35
CA SER A 66 -15.53 -16.70 17.73
C SER A 66 -14.54 -17.60 18.47
N GLN A 67 -13.48 -17.04 19.05
CA GLN A 67 -12.44 -17.82 19.74
C GLN A 67 -12.83 -18.20 21.16
N LEU A 68 -13.54 -17.33 21.89
CA LEU A 68 -13.87 -17.51 23.30
C LEU A 68 -15.35 -17.83 23.55
N LYS A 69 -16.16 -17.90 22.50
CA LYS A 69 -17.62 -18.15 22.56
C LYS A 69 -18.34 -17.23 23.55
N LEU A 70 -18.03 -15.92 23.47
CA LEU A 70 -18.59 -14.91 24.35
C LEU A 70 -20.11 -14.77 24.16
N SER A 71 -20.83 -14.60 25.27
CA SER A 71 -22.26 -14.25 25.24
C SER A 71 -22.47 -12.80 24.80
N ASP A 72 -23.68 -12.46 24.36
CA ASP A 72 -23.99 -11.08 23.94
C ASP A 72 -23.92 -10.08 25.11
N GLN A 73 -24.19 -10.53 26.34
CA GLN A 73 -23.98 -9.72 27.55
C GLN A 73 -22.49 -9.41 27.76
N GLN A 74 -21.62 -10.42 27.68
CA GLN A 74 -20.17 -10.23 27.82
C GLN A 74 -19.60 -9.33 26.71
N ILE A 75 -20.14 -9.44 25.50
CA ILE A 75 -19.78 -8.56 24.38
C ILE A 75 -20.13 -7.10 24.70
N GLY A 76 -21.30 -6.85 25.29
CA GLY A 76 -21.71 -5.52 25.73
C GLY A 76 -20.76 -4.89 26.75
N GLU A 77 -20.24 -5.70 27.67
CA GLU A 77 -19.29 -5.26 28.70
C GLU A 77 -17.85 -5.08 28.16
N ILE A 78 -17.41 -5.95 27.26
CA ILE A 78 -16.04 -5.94 26.70
C ILE A 78 -15.85 -4.82 25.66
N ARG A 79 -16.89 -4.52 24.87
CA ARG A 79 -16.83 -3.52 23.79
C ARG A 79 -16.30 -2.15 24.25
N PRO A 80 -16.80 -1.51 25.32
CA PRO A 80 -16.27 -0.22 25.76
C PRO A 80 -14.82 -0.30 26.24
N ILE A 81 -14.38 -1.43 26.81
CA ILE A 81 -13.00 -1.65 27.25
C ILE A 81 -12.07 -1.67 26.02
N LEU A 82 -12.43 -2.44 24.99
CA LEU A 82 -11.67 -2.51 23.74
C LEU A 82 -11.63 -1.16 23.01
N ALA A 83 -12.77 -0.47 22.93
CA ALA A 83 -12.84 0.85 22.29
C ALA A 83 -11.90 1.85 22.98
N LYS A 84 -11.87 1.86 24.32
CA LYS A 84 -10.97 2.70 25.10
C LYS A 84 -9.50 2.32 24.87
N MET A 85 -9.18 1.03 24.90
CA MET A 85 -7.83 0.52 24.68
C MET A 85 -7.28 0.90 23.30
N LEU A 86 -8.04 0.62 22.24
CA LEU A 86 -7.65 0.92 20.87
C LEU A 86 -7.60 2.44 20.62
N GLY A 87 -8.54 3.20 21.19
CA GLY A 87 -8.49 4.66 21.14
C GLY A 87 -7.24 5.24 21.82
N ASN A 88 -6.82 4.69 22.96
CA ASN A 88 -5.58 5.10 23.62
C ASN A 88 -4.34 4.74 22.80
N LEU A 89 -4.29 3.54 22.22
CA LEU A 89 -3.21 3.13 21.34
C LEU A 89 -3.08 4.09 20.14
N GLN A 90 -4.21 4.44 19.51
CA GLN A 90 -4.23 5.39 18.40
C GLN A 90 -3.67 6.76 18.80
N ARG A 91 -4.08 7.29 19.96
CA ARG A 91 -3.54 8.56 20.49
C ARG A 91 -2.03 8.50 20.72
N THR A 92 -1.53 7.42 21.33
CA THR A 92 -0.09 7.25 21.55
C THR A 92 0.68 7.20 20.23
N LEU A 93 0.14 6.50 19.22
CA LEU A 93 0.76 6.45 17.90
C LEU A 93 0.79 7.82 17.22
N ASP A 94 -0.28 8.61 17.35
CA ASP A 94 -0.35 9.95 16.77
C ASP A 94 0.59 10.93 17.48
N ASP A 95 0.64 10.93 18.80
CA ASP A 95 1.60 11.72 19.60
C ASP A 95 3.05 11.35 19.26
N THR A 96 3.35 10.04 19.17
CA THR A 96 4.69 9.56 18.79
C THR A 96 5.05 10.03 17.38
N ARG A 97 4.11 9.95 16.42
CA ARG A 97 4.34 10.42 15.05
C ARG A 97 4.63 11.92 14.99
N GLU A 98 3.93 12.73 15.78
CA GLU A 98 4.19 14.17 15.85
C GLU A 98 5.56 14.47 16.43
N LYS A 99 5.92 13.83 17.54
CA LYS A 99 7.25 13.95 18.17
C LYS A 99 8.37 13.53 17.21
N SER A 100 8.24 12.37 16.56
CA SER A 100 9.22 11.91 15.58
C SER A 100 9.35 12.88 14.40
N ARG A 101 8.25 13.48 13.92
CA ARG A 101 8.34 14.49 12.85
C ARG A 101 9.08 15.73 13.29
N ALA A 102 8.84 16.20 14.52
CA ALA A 102 9.54 17.35 15.07
C ALA A 102 11.05 17.08 15.20
N GLU A 103 11.42 15.92 15.75
CA GLU A 103 12.82 15.51 15.94
C GLU A 103 13.56 15.30 14.62
N ILE A 104 12.93 14.67 13.63
CA ILE A 104 13.49 14.58 12.28
C ILE A 104 13.63 15.97 11.67
N GLY A 105 12.63 16.84 11.86
CA GLY A 105 12.66 18.22 11.36
C GLY A 105 13.83 19.03 11.94
N SER A 106 14.06 18.97 13.25
CA SER A 106 15.19 19.64 13.88
C SER A 106 16.52 19.07 13.40
N GLY A 107 16.66 17.75 13.33
CA GLY A 107 17.88 17.11 12.82
C GLY A 107 18.18 17.48 11.37
N LEU A 108 17.15 17.67 10.54
CA LEU A 108 17.33 18.15 9.15
C LEU A 108 17.79 19.60 9.09
N LEU A 109 17.34 20.47 10.00
CA LEU A 109 17.83 21.85 10.08
C LEU A 109 19.30 21.90 10.48
N GLU A 110 19.67 21.16 11.53
CA GLU A 110 21.06 21.04 11.99
C GLU A 110 21.98 20.47 10.90
N LEU A 111 21.49 19.49 10.13
CA LEU A 111 22.22 18.95 8.99
C LEU A 111 22.39 20.01 7.90
N ASN A 112 21.32 20.76 7.57
CA ASN A 112 21.32 21.76 6.52
C ASN A 112 22.36 22.87 6.76
N GLU A 113 22.57 23.28 8.01
CA GLU A 113 23.59 24.27 8.40
C GLU A 113 25.02 23.83 8.08
N LYS A 114 25.27 22.52 7.98
CA LYS A 114 26.60 21.95 7.72
C LYS A 114 26.86 21.65 6.24
N LEU A 115 25.87 21.87 5.37
CA LEU A 115 25.95 21.55 3.94
C LEU A 115 26.39 22.76 3.11
N THR A 116 27.03 22.49 1.96
CA THR A 116 27.26 23.54 0.95
C THR A 116 25.95 23.99 0.32
N PRO A 117 25.87 25.19 -0.29
CA PRO A 117 24.67 25.65 -0.95
C PRO A 117 24.11 24.67 -1.99
N GLU A 118 24.98 24.03 -2.79
CA GLU A 118 24.52 23.03 -3.79
C GLU A 118 23.94 21.77 -3.12
N GLN A 119 24.50 21.36 -1.99
CA GLN A 119 24.02 20.21 -1.22
C GLN A 119 22.68 20.50 -0.53
N GLN A 120 22.48 21.73 -0.04
CA GLN A 120 21.21 22.17 0.54
C GLN A 120 20.09 22.14 -0.49
N GLU A 121 20.33 22.65 -1.70
CA GLU A 121 19.34 22.61 -2.79
C GLU A 121 18.98 21.16 -3.17
N ALA A 122 19.99 20.29 -3.27
CA ALA A 122 19.79 18.87 -3.55
C ALA A 122 18.96 18.17 -2.44
N LEU A 123 19.21 18.49 -1.17
CA LEU A 123 18.46 17.97 -0.03
C LEU A 123 17.00 18.42 -0.07
N MET A 124 16.75 19.71 -0.30
CA MET A 124 15.39 20.27 -0.40
C MET A 124 14.59 19.60 -1.51
N LYS A 125 15.19 19.39 -2.68
CA LYS A 125 14.54 18.71 -3.81
C LYS A 125 14.16 17.26 -3.48
N ARG A 126 15.02 16.54 -2.73
CA ARG A 126 14.73 15.18 -2.26
C ARG A 126 13.60 15.16 -1.24
N LEU A 127 13.61 16.08 -0.28
CA LEU A 127 12.54 16.21 0.73
C LEU A 127 11.19 16.50 0.08
N GLN A 128 11.13 17.44 -0.85
CA GLN A 128 9.89 17.74 -1.61
C GLN A 128 9.39 16.53 -2.40
N THR A 129 10.30 15.80 -3.05
CA THR A 129 9.94 14.60 -3.83
C THR A 129 9.38 13.52 -2.92
N TRP A 130 10.04 13.29 -1.78
CA TRP A 130 9.58 12.32 -0.79
C TRP A 130 8.22 12.72 -0.20
N GLN A 131 8.03 13.98 0.17
CA GLN A 131 6.77 14.50 0.69
C GLN A 131 5.62 14.29 -0.31
N LYS A 132 5.84 14.60 -1.60
CA LYS A 132 4.85 14.33 -2.66
C LYS A 132 4.52 12.85 -2.79
N ARG A 133 5.50 11.95 -2.66
CA ARG A 133 5.28 10.49 -2.71
C ARG A 133 4.48 10.00 -1.51
N VAL A 134 4.81 10.49 -0.32
CA VAL A 134 4.08 10.15 0.92
C VAL A 134 2.64 10.68 0.86
N GLN A 135 2.44 11.90 0.36
CA GLN A 135 1.12 12.48 0.18
C GLN A 135 0.31 11.69 -0.86
N ALA A 136 0.86 11.44 -2.04
CA ALA A 136 0.19 10.62 -3.06
C ALA A 136 -0.14 9.21 -2.58
N PHE A 137 0.74 8.60 -1.76
CA PHE A 137 0.44 7.31 -1.13
C PHE A 137 -0.70 7.43 -0.11
N ARG A 138 -0.67 8.45 0.75
CA ARG A 138 -1.77 8.72 1.71
C ARG A 138 -3.09 8.90 0.98
N ASP A 139 -3.13 9.73 -0.06
CA ASP A 139 -4.35 10.05 -0.81
C ASP A 139 -4.93 8.81 -1.54
N ARG A 140 -4.07 7.89 -1.99
CA ARG A 140 -4.50 6.60 -2.57
C ARG A 140 -5.07 5.65 -1.52
N VAL A 141 -4.44 5.60 -0.36
CA VAL A 141 -4.75 4.63 0.70
C VAL A 141 -5.95 5.08 1.53
N SER A 142 -6.09 6.39 1.73
CA SER A 142 -7.17 7.01 2.47
C SER A 142 -7.53 8.33 1.78
N PRO A 143 -8.30 8.30 0.67
CA PRO A 143 -8.85 9.52 0.12
C PRO A 143 -9.62 10.20 1.26
N GLY A 144 -9.35 11.49 1.48
CA GLY A 144 -10.07 12.26 2.49
C GLY A 144 -11.60 12.16 2.30
N PRO A 145 -12.39 12.40 3.36
CA PRO A 145 -13.84 12.49 3.23
C PRO A 145 -14.27 13.53 2.19
#